data_AF-W0AFN7-F1
#
_entry.id   AF-W0AFN7-F1
#
_cell.length_a   1.000
_cell.length_b   1.000
_cell.length_c   1.000
_cell.angle_alpha   90.00
_cell.angle_beta   90.00
_cell.angle_gamma   90.00
#
_symmetry.space_group_name_H-M   'P 1'
#
loop_
_entity.id
_entity.type
_entity.pdbx_description
1 polymer ?
#
loop_
_entity_poly.entity_id
_entity_poly.type
_entity_poly.pdbx_seq_one_letter_code
_entity_poly.pdbx_strand_id
1 'polypeptide(L)'
;MSAEACRDTFNHAADYERAVALDAAFPQCACEPYSLTEVGGPGVQSGELMARILTSPDSYNEETSTILAGKLTHIYSMGLSMIRQGASDAEILQTIDDLTSTEVETRVLVGAIVVSVETLRAYIEDDQKWFGVYATDDRGKLHHIDMLGTIPAGTRSAIKKAQSKRRNKLAEDMIPLVVFSEDPNELLSKLRDAGI
;
A
#
# COMPACT_ATOMS: atom_id res chain seq x y z
N MET A 1 -11.13 -18.79 -11.86
CA MET A 1 -10.59 -17.43 -11.73
C MET A 1 -9.34 -17.34 -12.58
N SER A 2 -9.18 -16.25 -13.34
CA SER A 2 -8.05 -16.03 -14.25
C SER A 2 -7.40 -14.68 -13.95
N ALA A 3 -6.13 -14.52 -14.33
CA ALA A 3 -5.42 -13.24 -14.24
C ALA A 3 -6.14 -12.12 -15.01
N GLU A 4 -6.70 -12.46 -16.18
CA GLU A 4 -7.47 -11.54 -17.03
C GLU A 4 -8.70 -10.99 -16.29
N ALA A 5 -9.51 -11.87 -15.68
CA ALA A 5 -10.71 -11.43 -14.95
C ALA A 5 -10.37 -10.51 -13.75
N CYS A 6 -9.27 -10.79 -13.05
CA CYS A 6 -8.78 -9.95 -11.96
C CYS A 6 -8.36 -8.57 -12.46
N ARG A 7 -7.56 -8.54 -13.54
CA ARG A 7 -7.06 -7.31 -14.15
C ARG A 7 -8.20 -6.47 -14.72
N ASP A 8 -9.12 -7.09 -15.44
CA ASP A 8 -10.28 -6.41 -16.00
C ASP A 8 -11.13 -5.76 -14.91
N THR A 9 -11.37 -6.47 -13.81
CA THR A 9 -12.13 -5.94 -12.69
C THR A 9 -11.43 -4.74 -12.05
N PHE A 10 -10.10 -4.79 -11.89
CA PHE A 10 -9.32 -3.68 -11.33
C PHE A 10 -9.30 -2.47 -12.27
N ASN A 11 -9.04 -2.68 -13.56
CA ASN A 11 -8.87 -1.62 -14.55
C ASN A 11 -10.18 -0.94 -14.97
N HIS A 12 -11.31 -1.65 -14.90
CA HIS A 12 -12.63 -1.08 -15.23
C HIS A 12 -13.35 -0.47 -14.02
N ALA A 13 -12.88 -0.71 -12.80
CA ALA A 13 -13.41 -0.04 -11.63
C ALA A 13 -13.03 1.44 -11.63
N ALA A 14 -13.94 2.31 -11.18
CA ALA A 14 -13.56 3.68 -10.87
C ALA A 14 -12.47 3.68 -9.79
N ASP A 15 -11.52 4.62 -9.86
CA ASP A 15 -10.35 4.62 -8.96
C ASP A 15 -10.73 4.50 -7.49
N TYR A 16 -11.76 5.22 -7.03
CA TYR A 16 -12.21 5.20 -5.65
C TYR A 16 -13.04 3.95 -5.25
N GLU A 17 -13.27 3.02 -6.17
CA GLU A 17 -14.07 1.80 -5.97
C GLU A 17 -13.24 0.51 -6.14
N ARG A 18 -11.95 0.60 -6.50
CA ARG A 18 -11.10 -0.57 -6.83
C ARG A 18 -11.12 -1.66 -5.76
N ALA A 19 -10.92 -1.31 -4.50
CA ALA A 19 -10.94 -2.26 -3.38
C ALA A 19 -12.31 -2.95 -3.24
N VAL A 20 -13.39 -2.18 -3.38
CA VAL A 20 -14.77 -2.68 -3.28
C VAL A 20 -15.08 -3.60 -4.45
N ALA A 21 -14.73 -3.21 -5.68
CA ALA A 21 -14.97 -4.00 -6.89
C ALA A 21 -14.21 -5.33 -6.86
N LEU A 22 -12.93 -5.31 -6.49
CA LEU A 22 -12.12 -6.52 -6.38
C LEU A 22 -12.61 -7.45 -5.27
N ASP A 23 -12.91 -6.93 -4.07
CA ASP A 23 -13.37 -7.78 -2.97
C ASP A 23 -14.77 -8.37 -3.24
N ALA A 24 -15.64 -7.63 -3.93
CA ALA A 24 -16.96 -8.12 -4.33
C ALA A 24 -16.89 -9.25 -5.38
N ALA A 25 -15.99 -9.15 -6.36
CA ALA A 25 -15.82 -10.17 -7.39
C ALA A 25 -14.94 -11.35 -6.92
N PHE A 26 -13.95 -11.07 -6.08
CA PHE A 26 -12.88 -11.98 -5.69
C PHE A 26 -12.56 -11.85 -4.18
N PRO A 27 -13.50 -12.26 -3.31
CA PRO A 27 -13.36 -12.11 -1.87
C PRO A 27 -12.14 -12.85 -1.35
N GLN A 28 -11.66 -12.45 -0.17
CA GLN A 28 -10.48 -13.04 0.47
C GLN A 28 -9.19 -12.89 -0.34
N CYS A 29 -9.10 -11.79 -1.09
CA CYS A 29 -7.96 -11.46 -1.92
C CYS A 29 -7.63 -12.58 -2.92
N ALA A 30 -8.64 -13.23 -3.48
CA ALA A 30 -8.44 -14.39 -4.34
C ALA A 30 -7.62 -14.05 -5.61
N CYS A 31 -7.61 -12.79 -6.03
CA CYS A 31 -6.82 -12.29 -7.15
C CYS A 31 -5.34 -12.02 -6.84
N GLU A 32 -4.93 -12.03 -5.58
CA GLU A 32 -3.57 -11.68 -5.14
C GLU A 32 -2.43 -12.47 -5.84
N PRO A 33 -2.58 -13.76 -6.19
CA PRO A 33 -1.55 -14.50 -6.92
C PRO A 33 -1.30 -14.01 -8.35
N TYR A 34 -2.21 -13.21 -8.93
CA TYR A 34 -2.11 -12.72 -10.29
C TYR A 34 -1.61 -11.28 -10.34
N SER A 35 -0.78 -10.96 -11.33
CA SER A 35 -0.42 -9.57 -11.60
C SER A 35 -1.59 -8.81 -12.23
N LEU A 36 -1.88 -7.65 -11.67
CA LEU A 36 -2.87 -6.71 -12.20
C LEU A 36 -2.23 -5.67 -13.15
N THR A 37 -0.91 -5.73 -13.34
CA THR A 37 -0.19 -4.91 -14.33
C THR A 37 -0.69 -5.17 -15.75
N GLU A 38 -0.73 -4.13 -16.60
CA GLU A 38 -1.11 -4.20 -18.01
C GLU A 38 -0.19 -5.14 -18.79
N VAL A 39 1.13 -5.02 -18.57
CA VAL A 39 2.16 -5.85 -19.22
C VAL A 39 2.17 -7.31 -18.71
N GLY A 40 1.43 -7.59 -17.63
CA GLY A 40 1.47 -8.88 -16.95
C GLY A 40 2.75 -9.10 -16.16
N GLY A 41 2.94 -10.34 -15.69
CA GLY A 41 4.06 -10.70 -14.83
C GLY A 41 3.64 -11.58 -13.66
N PRO A 42 4.58 -11.91 -12.77
CA PRO A 42 4.26 -12.64 -11.55
C PRO A 42 3.46 -11.73 -10.60
N GLY A 43 2.46 -12.31 -9.94
CA GLY A 43 1.86 -11.70 -8.77
C GLY A 43 2.87 -11.52 -7.63
N VAL A 44 2.41 -10.93 -6.54
CA VAL A 44 3.26 -10.59 -5.40
C VAL A 44 3.60 -11.85 -4.60
N GLN A 45 4.88 -12.14 -4.40
CA GLN A 45 5.37 -13.27 -3.63
C GLN A 45 5.45 -12.93 -2.13
N SER A 46 5.29 -13.93 -1.25
CA SER A 46 5.24 -13.70 0.20
C SER A 46 6.54 -13.14 0.78
N GLY A 47 7.68 -13.52 0.23
CA GLY A 47 9.00 -13.09 0.71
C GLY A 47 9.43 -11.71 0.20
N GLU A 48 8.60 -11.02 -0.57
CA GLU A 48 8.94 -9.69 -1.08
C GLU A 48 8.80 -8.61 -0.01
N LEU A 49 9.65 -7.59 -0.13
CA LEU A 49 9.54 -6.36 0.63
C LEU A 49 8.80 -5.29 -0.14
N MET A 50 8.23 -4.34 0.59
CA MET A 50 7.63 -3.14 0.04
C MET A 50 7.92 -1.95 0.94
N ALA A 51 8.02 -0.77 0.31
CA ALA A 51 8.26 0.47 1.00
C ALA A 51 7.11 1.47 0.78
N ARG A 52 6.69 2.13 1.84
CA ARG A 52 5.80 3.29 1.75
C ARG A 52 6.55 4.54 2.19
N ILE A 53 6.76 5.46 1.27
CA ILE A 53 7.33 6.77 1.58
C ILE A 53 6.38 7.53 2.52
N LEU A 54 6.96 8.14 3.54
CA LEU A 54 6.27 8.94 4.54
C LEU A 54 6.65 10.42 4.38
N THR A 55 5.62 11.25 4.28
CA THR A 55 5.73 12.70 4.36
C THR A 55 4.93 13.26 5.53
N SER A 56 5.38 14.38 6.08
CA SER A 56 4.72 15.17 7.13
C SER A 56 4.23 16.50 6.55
N PRO A 57 3.08 17.05 7.00
CA PRO A 57 2.17 16.49 8.00
C PRO A 57 1.14 15.53 7.40
N ASP A 58 1.37 15.02 6.19
CA ASP A 58 0.36 14.25 5.46
C ASP A 58 0.16 12.86 6.08
N SER A 59 1.19 12.02 6.04
CA SER A 59 1.12 10.60 6.42
C SER A 59 1.69 10.30 7.80
N TYR A 60 2.50 11.19 8.34
CA TYR A 60 3.16 11.05 9.63
C TYR A 60 2.99 12.34 10.45
N ASN A 61 2.73 12.17 11.74
CA ASN A 61 2.74 13.26 12.72
C ASN A 61 4.01 13.16 13.55
N GLU A 62 4.90 14.13 13.36
CA GLU A 62 6.19 14.19 14.05
C GLU A 62 6.05 14.45 15.55
N GLU A 63 5.09 15.29 15.97
CA GLU A 63 4.89 15.63 17.38
C GLU A 63 4.49 14.40 18.21
N THR A 64 3.63 13.55 17.65
CA THR A 64 3.17 12.33 18.32
C THR A 64 3.95 11.10 17.89
N SER A 65 4.85 11.22 16.92
CA SER A 65 5.59 10.12 16.30
C SER A 65 4.70 8.97 15.84
N THR A 66 3.61 9.30 15.15
CA THR A 66 2.58 8.33 14.74
C THR A 66 2.23 8.45 13.27
N ILE A 67 1.92 7.31 12.64
CA ILE A 67 1.30 7.27 11.31
C ILE A 67 -0.15 7.75 11.40
N LEU A 68 -0.53 8.65 10.51
CA LEU A 68 -1.90 9.19 10.47
C LEU A 68 -2.84 8.17 9.84
N ALA A 69 -3.55 7.38 10.67
CA ALA A 69 -4.49 6.35 10.24
C ALA A 69 -5.59 6.85 9.29
N GLY A 70 -5.90 8.16 9.32
CA GLY A 70 -6.79 8.82 8.37
C GLY A 70 -6.30 8.76 6.92
N LYS A 71 -4.98 8.72 6.68
CA LYS A 71 -4.39 8.55 5.34
C LYS A 71 -4.36 7.11 4.87
N LEU A 72 -4.56 6.16 5.77
CA LEU A 72 -4.75 4.74 5.42
C LEU A 72 -6.19 4.46 4.97
N THR A 73 -7.08 5.46 4.92
CA THR A 73 -8.48 5.27 4.48
C THR A 73 -8.57 4.76 3.05
N HIS A 74 -7.60 5.13 2.20
CA HIS A 74 -7.57 4.76 0.79
C HIS A 74 -7.41 3.25 0.55
N ILE A 75 -6.92 2.49 1.54
CA ILE A 75 -6.83 1.02 1.48
C ILE A 75 -8.18 0.39 1.09
N TYR A 76 -9.31 0.95 1.54
CA TYR A 76 -10.66 0.42 1.27
C TYR A 76 -11.36 1.11 0.09
N SER A 77 -10.65 1.91 -0.69
CA SER A 77 -11.16 2.56 -1.90
C SER A 77 -10.23 2.33 -3.07
N MET A 78 -9.19 3.16 -3.21
CA MET A 78 -8.28 3.14 -4.36
C MET A 78 -7.05 2.26 -4.20
N GLY A 79 -6.69 1.93 -2.97
CA GLY A 79 -5.43 1.26 -2.63
C GLY A 79 -4.45 2.17 -1.93
N LEU A 80 -3.53 1.51 -1.23
CA LEU A 80 -2.38 2.13 -0.63
C LEU A 80 -1.17 1.86 -1.52
N SER A 81 -0.80 2.87 -2.29
CA SER A 81 0.37 2.82 -3.16
C SER A 81 1.66 2.66 -2.35
N MET A 82 2.49 1.72 -2.79
CA MET A 82 3.78 1.37 -2.21
C MET A 82 4.78 1.05 -3.34
N ILE A 83 6.06 1.08 -2.98
CA ILE A 83 7.18 0.70 -3.83
C ILE A 83 7.45 -0.78 -3.58
N ARG A 84 7.52 -1.58 -4.65
CA ARG A 84 7.84 -3.00 -4.60
C ARG A 84 9.36 -3.19 -4.59
N GLN A 85 9.83 -4.23 -3.92
CA GLN A 85 11.22 -4.68 -4.01
C GLN A 85 11.69 -4.79 -5.48
N GLY A 86 12.91 -4.32 -5.74
CA GLY A 86 13.50 -4.33 -7.09
C GLY A 86 13.22 -3.05 -7.89
N ALA A 87 12.46 -2.10 -7.33
CA ALA A 87 12.32 -0.76 -7.90
C ALA A 87 13.70 -0.13 -8.15
N SER A 88 13.87 0.54 -9.29
CA SER A 88 15.13 1.24 -9.60
C SER A 88 15.33 2.49 -8.74
N ASP A 89 16.57 2.98 -8.63
CA ASP A 89 16.85 4.21 -7.87
C ASP A 89 16.03 5.39 -8.41
N ALA A 90 15.90 5.46 -9.73
CA ALA A 90 15.10 6.46 -10.42
C ALA A 90 13.62 6.40 -10.05
N GLU A 91 13.02 5.20 -9.97
CA GLU A 91 11.61 5.04 -9.57
C GLU A 91 11.37 5.45 -8.10
N ILE A 92 12.31 5.12 -7.21
CA ILE A 92 12.22 5.49 -5.79
C ILE A 92 12.32 7.00 -5.65
N LEU A 93 13.34 7.62 -6.25
CA LEU A 93 13.54 9.07 -6.21
C LEU A 93 12.38 9.82 -6.86
N GLN A 94 11.85 9.33 -7.99
CA GLN A 94 10.66 9.88 -8.61
C GLN A 94 9.46 9.80 -7.67
N THR A 95 9.28 8.69 -6.94
CA THR A 95 8.18 8.56 -5.97
C THR A 95 8.33 9.53 -4.80
N ILE A 96 9.56 9.74 -4.31
CA ILE A 96 9.84 10.76 -3.29
C ILE A 96 9.48 12.14 -3.83
N ASP A 97 9.99 12.48 -5.02
CA ASP A 97 9.76 13.78 -5.67
C ASP A 97 8.28 14.03 -5.93
N ASP A 98 7.52 13.07 -6.47
CA ASP A 98 6.07 13.19 -6.69
C ASP A 98 5.31 13.54 -5.40
N LEU A 99 5.73 12.96 -4.26
CA LEU A 99 5.07 13.15 -2.96
C LEU A 99 5.47 14.45 -2.26
N THR A 100 6.67 14.97 -2.51
CA THR A 100 7.18 16.22 -1.92
C THR A 100 6.96 17.44 -2.82
N SER A 101 6.81 17.26 -4.14
CA SER A 101 6.63 18.34 -5.12
C SER A 101 5.17 18.75 -5.32
N THR A 102 4.21 17.96 -4.85
CA THR A 102 2.79 18.32 -4.97
C THR A 102 2.54 19.68 -4.30
N GLU A 103 1.82 20.60 -4.95
CA GLU A 103 1.61 22.03 -4.59
C GLU A 103 1.07 22.33 -3.17
N VAL A 104 0.93 21.33 -2.31
CA VAL A 104 0.76 21.53 -0.86
C VAL A 104 2.15 21.88 -0.31
N GLU A 105 2.47 23.18 -0.29
CA GLU A 105 3.76 23.81 0.08
C GLU A 105 4.39 23.40 1.43
N THR A 106 3.81 22.44 2.15
CA THR A 106 4.19 22.04 3.51
C THR A 106 4.59 20.58 3.65
N ARG A 107 4.61 19.78 2.57
CA ARG A 107 4.98 18.38 2.66
C ARG A 107 6.49 18.20 2.70
N VAL A 108 6.99 17.68 3.80
CA VAL A 108 8.40 17.33 3.98
C VAL A 108 8.57 15.81 4.02
N LEU A 109 9.66 15.31 3.48
CA LEU A 109 10.04 13.91 3.58
C LEU A 109 10.39 13.58 5.03
N VAL A 110 9.90 12.45 5.55
CA VAL A 110 10.22 11.95 6.90
C VAL A 110 11.05 10.67 6.82
N GLY A 111 10.75 9.82 5.84
CA GLY A 111 11.36 8.51 5.72
C GLY A 111 10.47 7.54 4.96
N ALA A 112 10.54 6.26 5.31
CA ALA A 112 9.69 5.22 4.72
C ALA A 112 9.38 4.11 5.71
N ILE A 113 8.26 3.42 5.52
CA ILE A 113 7.96 2.14 6.19
C ILE A 113 8.45 1.04 5.28
N VAL A 114 9.27 0.12 5.80
CA VAL A 114 9.67 -1.10 5.06
C VAL A 114 9.02 -2.31 5.71
N VAL A 115 8.24 -3.06 4.95
CA VAL A 115 7.47 -4.19 5.48
C VAL A 115 7.46 -5.36 4.50
N SER A 116 7.38 -6.59 5.02
CA SER A 116 7.26 -7.78 4.18
C SER A 116 5.81 -8.04 3.78
N VAL A 117 5.61 -8.64 2.61
CA VAL A 117 4.28 -9.09 2.14
C VAL A 117 3.69 -10.13 3.08
N GLU A 118 4.51 -11.03 3.61
CA GLU A 118 4.09 -12.01 4.61
C GLU A 118 3.49 -11.34 5.86
N THR A 119 4.12 -10.28 6.39
CA THR A 119 3.59 -9.52 7.53
C THR A 119 2.19 -8.96 7.25
N LEU A 120 1.95 -8.43 6.04
CA LEU A 120 0.63 -7.89 5.68
C LEU A 120 -0.42 -9.00 5.46
N ARG A 121 0.00 -10.16 4.96
CA ARG A 121 -0.87 -11.34 4.80
C ARG A 121 -1.26 -11.98 6.13
N ALA A 122 -0.47 -11.78 7.18
CA ALA A 122 -0.73 -12.32 8.51
C ALA A 122 -1.92 -11.64 9.22
N TYR A 123 -2.42 -10.51 8.72
CA TYR A 123 -3.63 -9.88 9.25
C TYR A 123 -4.88 -10.66 8.83
N ILE A 124 -5.28 -11.58 9.70
CA ILE A 124 -6.44 -12.46 9.52
C ILE A 124 -7.31 -12.39 10.78
N GLU A 125 -8.63 -12.30 10.60
CA GLU A 125 -9.64 -12.39 11.67
C GLU A 125 -10.78 -13.28 11.16
N ASP A 126 -11.18 -14.27 11.95
CA ASP A 126 -12.24 -15.22 11.58
C ASP A 126 -12.04 -15.88 10.21
N ASP A 127 -10.82 -16.33 9.93
CA ASP A 127 -10.36 -16.88 8.64
C ASP A 127 -10.50 -15.91 7.45
N GLN A 128 -10.72 -14.62 7.72
CA GLN A 128 -10.78 -13.59 6.70
C GLN A 128 -9.52 -12.74 6.66
N LYS A 129 -8.87 -12.69 5.50
CA LYS A 129 -7.78 -11.75 5.23
C LYS A 129 -8.29 -10.33 5.37
N TRP A 130 -7.48 -9.46 5.98
CA TRP A 130 -7.78 -8.03 6.07
C TRP A 130 -7.34 -7.26 4.84
N PHE A 131 -6.22 -7.67 4.25
CA PHE A 131 -5.56 -6.96 3.17
C PHE A 131 -5.08 -7.95 2.10
N GLY A 132 -5.13 -7.52 0.84
CA GLY A 132 -4.47 -8.15 -0.28
C GLY A 132 -3.44 -7.20 -0.86
N VAL A 133 -2.34 -7.75 -1.36
CA VAL A 133 -1.23 -6.99 -1.91
C VAL A 133 -1.08 -7.33 -3.39
N TYR A 134 -1.29 -6.35 -4.26
CA TYR A 134 -1.43 -6.58 -5.70
C TYR A 134 -0.34 -5.88 -6.47
N ALA A 135 0.31 -6.60 -7.39
CA ALA A 135 1.23 -6.02 -8.35
C ALA A 135 0.41 -5.20 -9.36
N THR A 136 0.64 -3.90 -9.37
CA THR A 136 -0.12 -2.89 -10.13
C THR A 136 0.84 -1.97 -10.87
N ASP A 137 0.34 -1.21 -11.83
CA ASP A 137 1.13 -0.19 -12.51
C ASP A 137 0.76 1.20 -11.98
N ASP A 138 1.77 2.06 -11.86
CA ASP A 138 1.60 3.50 -11.70
C ASP A 138 2.45 4.22 -12.76
N ARG A 139 2.13 5.48 -13.08
CA ARG A 139 2.64 6.26 -14.22
C ARG A 139 4.18 6.18 -14.37
N GLY A 140 4.66 5.24 -15.17
CA GLY A 140 6.09 5.04 -15.43
C GLY A 140 6.86 4.25 -14.34
N LYS A 141 6.15 3.65 -13.38
CA LYS A 141 6.71 2.84 -12.29
C LYS A 141 6.29 1.37 -12.47
N LEU A 142 7.25 0.54 -12.86
CA LEU A 142 7.06 -0.90 -13.08
C LEU A 142 7.03 -1.69 -11.77
N HIS A 143 7.71 -1.18 -10.74
CA HIS A 143 7.78 -1.80 -9.42
C HIS A 143 6.80 -1.13 -8.45
N HIS A 144 5.56 -1.04 -8.88
CA HIS A 144 4.45 -0.52 -8.09
C HIS A 144 3.60 -1.66 -7.52
N ILE A 145 3.03 -1.39 -6.34
CA ILE A 145 2.20 -2.36 -5.64
C ILE A 145 1.14 -1.59 -4.83
N ASP A 146 -0.09 -2.06 -4.89
CA ASP A 146 -1.19 -1.54 -4.09
C ASP A 146 -1.58 -2.55 -3.02
N MET A 147 -1.67 -2.08 -1.78
CA MET A 147 -2.38 -2.80 -0.73
C MET A 147 -3.85 -2.36 -0.69
N LEU A 148 -4.76 -3.31 -0.87
CA LEU A 148 -6.20 -3.11 -0.79
C LEU A 148 -6.78 -3.87 0.40
N GLY A 149 -7.78 -3.29 1.06
CA GLY A 149 -8.47 -3.90 2.19
C GLY A 149 -9.71 -4.65 1.76
N THR A 150 -9.95 -5.81 2.36
CA THR A 150 -11.22 -6.55 2.20
C THR A 150 -12.36 -5.83 2.91
N ILE A 151 -13.57 -5.95 2.37
CA ILE A 151 -14.75 -5.29 2.92
C ILE A 151 -15.40 -6.21 3.95
N PRO A 152 -15.41 -5.84 5.25
CA PRO A 152 -16.06 -6.63 6.28
C PRO A 152 -17.55 -6.84 5.99
N ALA A 153 -18.10 -7.97 6.41
CA ALA A 153 -19.55 -8.18 6.39
C ALA A 153 -20.26 -7.36 7.49
N GLY A 154 -21.53 -7.01 7.25
CA GLY A 154 -22.42 -6.43 8.27
C GLY A 154 -23.04 -5.10 7.87
N THR A 155 -23.58 -4.39 8.86
CA THR A 155 -24.19 -3.07 8.64
C THR A 155 -23.13 -2.01 8.31
N ARG A 156 -23.52 -0.91 7.67
CA ARG A 156 -22.60 0.21 7.36
C ARG A 156 -21.79 0.68 8.57
N SER A 157 -22.41 0.73 9.74
CA SER A 157 -21.75 1.11 11.00
C SER A 157 -20.73 0.07 11.47
N ALA A 158 -21.05 -1.23 11.35
CA ALA A 158 -20.13 -2.32 11.67
C ALA A 158 -18.93 -2.33 10.72
N ILE A 159 -19.16 -2.15 9.42
CA ILE A 159 -18.12 -2.05 8.39
C ILE A 159 -17.15 -0.91 8.72
N LYS A 160 -17.67 0.30 8.97
CA LYS A 160 -16.83 1.46 9.32
C LYS A 160 -16.01 1.21 10.58
N LYS A 161 -16.61 0.61 11.60
CA LYS A 161 -15.92 0.26 12.86
C LYS A 161 -14.79 -0.75 12.63
N ALA A 162 -15.06 -1.81 11.86
CA ALA A 162 -14.08 -2.83 11.53
C ALA A 162 -12.93 -2.24 10.69
N GLN A 163 -13.22 -1.50 9.62
CA GLN A 163 -12.20 -0.82 8.82
C GLN A 163 -11.34 0.13 9.67
N SER A 164 -11.96 0.89 10.59
CA SER A 164 -11.21 1.77 11.50
C SER A 164 -10.29 0.98 12.44
N LYS A 165 -10.79 -0.11 13.04
CA LYS A 165 -9.98 -1.00 13.89
C LYS A 165 -8.76 -1.52 13.11
N ARG A 166 -9.00 -2.03 11.90
CA ARG A 166 -7.95 -2.58 11.03
C ARG A 166 -6.88 -1.54 10.65
N ARG A 167 -7.29 -0.31 10.30
CA ARG A 167 -6.33 0.77 9.98
C ARG A 167 -5.51 1.21 11.19
N ASN A 168 -6.15 1.36 12.35
CA ASN A 168 -5.45 1.77 13.56
C ASN A 168 -4.40 0.74 13.95
N LYS A 169 -4.77 -0.55 13.94
CA LYS A 169 -3.83 -1.64 14.20
C LYS A 169 -2.67 -1.64 13.19
N LEU A 170 -2.98 -1.50 11.89
CA LEU A 170 -1.94 -1.43 10.86
C LEU A 170 -0.99 -0.24 11.08
N ALA A 171 -1.53 0.94 11.41
CA ALA A 171 -0.71 2.13 11.69
C ALA A 171 0.20 1.91 12.90
N GLU A 172 -0.33 1.36 14.00
CA GLU A 172 0.45 1.03 15.20
C GLU A 172 1.59 0.06 14.90
N ASP A 173 1.29 -1.02 14.17
CA ASP A 173 2.25 -2.07 13.84
C ASP A 173 3.31 -1.62 12.80
N MET A 174 3.03 -0.56 12.01
CA MET A 174 3.96 0.00 11.03
C MET A 174 4.95 1.01 11.62
N ILE A 175 4.65 1.66 12.75
CA ILE A 175 5.55 2.62 13.41
C ILE A 175 6.95 2.04 13.69
N PRO A 176 7.11 0.85 14.28
CA PRO A 176 8.45 0.28 14.54
C PRO A 176 9.21 -0.10 13.26
N LEU A 177 8.56 -0.07 12.10
CA LEU A 177 9.14 -0.41 10.80
C LEU A 177 9.60 0.83 10.02
N VAL A 178 9.53 2.02 10.63
CA VAL A 178 9.92 3.27 9.99
C VAL A 178 11.43 3.40 9.94
N VAL A 179 11.93 3.66 8.74
CA VAL A 179 13.30 4.06 8.43
C VAL A 179 13.29 5.57 8.20
N PHE A 180 13.82 6.32 9.18
CA PHE A 180 13.82 7.78 9.13
C PHE A 180 14.97 8.34 8.28
N SER A 181 14.63 9.28 7.41
CA SER A 181 15.58 10.12 6.65
C SER A 181 14.82 11.22 5.92
N GLU A 182 15.21 12.47 6.14
CA GLU A 182 14.65 13.64 5.45
C GLU A 182 15.40 13.95 4.15
N ASP A 183 16.62 13.43 3.99
CA ASP A 183 17.37 13.51 2.72
C ASP A 183 16.96 12.35 1.79
N PRO A 184 16.56 12.63 0.53
CA PRO A 184 16.15 11.61 -0.43
C PRO A 184 17.24 10.58 -0.76
N ASN A 185 18.52 10.99 -0.85
CA ASN A 185 19.60 10.09 -1.23
C ASN A 185 20.02 9.19 -0.07
N GLU A 186 20.02 9.73 1.16
CA GLU A 186 20.22 8.95 2.37
C GLU A 186 19.07 7.94 2.56
N LEU A 187 17.82 8.36 2.32
CA LEU A 187 16.67 7.45 2.38
C LEU A 187 16.81 6.32 1.35
N LEU A 188 17.17 6.66 0.11
CA LEU A 188 17.44 5.67 -0.94
C LEU A 188 18.49 4.65 -0.50
N SER A 189 19.62 5.10 0.06
CA SER A 189 20.67 4.20 0.57
C SER A 189 20.14 3.26 1.64
N LYS A 190 19.37 3.78 2.60
CA LYS A 190 18.77 2.96 3.67
C LYS A 190 17.75 1.96 3.14
N LEU A 191 16.97 2.33 2.13
CA LEU A 191 16.02 1.43 1.46
C LEU A 191 16.76 0.28 0.76
N ARG A 192 17.88 0.56 0.11
CA ARG A 192 18.74 -0.47 -0.51
C ARG A 192 19.35 -1.41 0.52
N ASP A 193 19.84 -0.87 1.63
CA ASP A 193 20.37 -1.67 2.74
C ASP A 193 19.27 -2.58 3.34
N ALA A 194 18.02 -2.13 3.33
CA ALA A 194 16.86 -2.89 3.75
C ALA A 194 16.36 -3.91 2.71
N GLY A 195 16.89 -3.91 1.49
CA GLY A 195 16.53 -4.86 0.43
C GLY A 195 15.34 -4.45 -0.44
N ILE A 196 14.96 -3.17 -0.43
CA ILE A 196 14.03 -2.57 -1.41
C ILE A 196 14.81 -2.27 -2.68
#